data_AF-A0A6B3IJU0-F1
#
_entry.id   AF-A0A6B3IJU0-F1
#
_cell.length_a   1.000
_cell.length_b   1.000
_cell.length_c   1.000
_cell.angle_alpha   90.00
_cell.angle_beta   90.00
_cell.angle_gamma   90.00
#
_symmetry.space_group_name_H-M   'P 1'
#
loop_
_entity.id
_entity.type
_entity.pdbx_description
1 polymer ?
#
loop_
_entity_poly.entity_id
_entity_poly.type
_entity_poly.pdbx_seq_one_letter_code
_entity_poly.pdbx_strand_id
1 'polypeptide(L)'
;VAYVKEREQFGRAIGSFQAVKHRLADLYVRVEAARSAAYYAAWDPAAGPLALAQALEAARIVAGEAVQLHGGIGFTWEHEA
;
A
#
# COMPACT_ATOMS: atom_id res chain seq x y z
N VAL A 1 -0.78 -6.97 3.69
CA VAL A 1 0.10 -8.07 3.17
C VAL A 1 -0.27 -9.44 3.72
N ALA A 2 -0.64 -9.60 5.00
CA ALA A 2 -1.01 -10.90 5.57
C ALA A 2 -2.12 -11.62 4.78
N TYR A 3 -3.24 -10.93 4.52
CA TYR A 3 -4.39 -11.50 3.81
C TYR A 3 -4.05 -12.17 2.47
N VAL A 4 -3.21 -11.53 1.63
CA VAL A 4 -2.86 -12.10 0.31
C VAL A 4 -1.99 -13.36 0.42
N LYS A 5 -1.34 -13.61 1.57
CA LYS A 5 -0.58 -14.83 1.82
C LYS A 5 -1.46 -15.98 2.28
N GLU A 6 -2.58 -15.68 2.93
CA GLU A 6 -3.50 -16.66 3.52
C GLU A 6 -4.66 -17.01 2.59
N ARG A 7 -5.16 -16.03 1.83
CA ARG A 7 -6.28 -16.21 0.92
C ARG A 7 -5.89 -17.07 -0.28
N GLU A 8 -6.56 -18.20 -0.46
CA GLU A 8 -6.38 -19.07 -1.63
C GLU A 8 -7.49 -18.87 -2.66
N GLN A 9 -7.09 -18.74 -3.94
CA GLN A 9 -7.98 -18.80 -5.10
C GLN A 9 -7.26 -19.46 -6.27
N PHE A 10 -8.00 -20.19 -7.09
CA PHE A 10 -7.43 -20.96 -8.21
C PHE A 10 -6.31 -21.92 -7.75
N GLY A 11 -6.50 -22.54 -6.59
CA GLY A 11 -5.62 -23.60 -6.06
C GLY A 11 -4.30 -23.14 -5.45
N ARG A 12 -4.13 -21.85 -5.14
CA ARG A 12 -2.94 -21.32 -4.44
C ARG A 12 -3.22 -19.97 -3.77
N ALA A 13 -2.33 -19.56 -2.87
CA ALA A 13 -2.37 -18.23 -2.25
C ALA A 13 -2.36 -17.11 -3.31
N ILE A 14 -3.23 -16.10 -3.15
CA ILE A 14 -3.37 -15.02 -4.14
C ILE A 14 -2.11 -14.15 -4.27
N GLY A 15 -1.30 -14.06 -3.22
CA GLY A 15 0.01 -13.39 -3.22
C GLY A 15 1.05 -14.08 -4.13
N SER A 16 0.79 -15.29 -4.62
CA SER A 16 1.67 -15.99 -5.55
C SER A 16 1.55 -15.49 -7.00
N PHE A 17 0.42 -14.88 -7.39
CA PHE A 17 0.17 -14.37 -8.74
C PHE A 17 1.05 -13.14 -9.03
N GLN A 18 1.67 -13.10 -10.21
CA GLN A 18 2.56 -11.99 -10.62
C GLN A 18 1.87 -10.62 -10.58
N ALA A 19 0.60 -10.55 -11.00
CA ALA A 19 -0.18 -9.32 -10.94
C ALA A 19 -0.28 -8.75 -9.51
N VAL A 20 -0.44 -9.62 -8.51
CA VAL A 20 -0.49 -9.21 -7.09
C VAL A 20 0.89 -8.82 -6.59
N LYS A 21 1.94 -9.58 -6.94
CA LYS A 21 3.33 -9.28 -6.56
C LYS A 21 3.81 -7.94 -7.10
N HIS A 22 3.60 -7.68 -8.39
CA HIS A 22 3.99 -6.43 -9.02
C HIS A 22 3.25 -5.24 -8.40
N ARG A 23 1.92 -5.34 -8.22
CA ARG A 23 1.15 -4.29 -7.52
C ARG A 23 1.70 -4.01 -6.13
N LEU A 24 1.96 -5.05 -5.33
CA LEU A 24 2.52 -4.89 -3.99
C LEU A 24 3.94 -4.30 -3.99
N ALA A 25 4.76 -4.64 -4.98
CA ALA A 25 6.09 -4.06 -5.15
C ALA A 25 6.00 -2.55 -5.47
N ASP A 26 5.11 -2.15 -6.37
CA ASP A 26 4.90 -0.73 -6.71
C ASP A 26 4.38 0.06 -5.50
N LEU A 27 3.49 -0.54 -4.70
CA LEU A 27 2.99 0.09 -3.48
C LEU A 27 4.09 0.25 -2.44
N TYR A 28 4.95 -0.76 -2.28
CA TYR A 28 6.10 -0.70 -1.39
C TYR A 28 7.04 0.45 -1.77
N VAL A 29 7.37 0.59 -3.07
CA VAL A 29 8.21 1.70 -3.55
C VAL A 29 7.60 3.07 -3.24
N ARG A 30 6.28 3.23 -3.40
CA ARG A 30 5.59 4.49 -3.06
C ARG A 30 5.70 4.82 -1.57
N VAL A 31 5.51 3.84 -0.69
CA VAL A 31 5.63 4.01 0.76
C VAL A 31 7.05 4.39 1.16
N GLU A 32 8.05 3.69 0.61
CA GLU A 32 9.46 3.99 0.93
C GLU A 32 9.89 5.36 0.39
N ALA A 33 9.38 5.77 -0.78
CA ALA A 33 9.62 7.11 -1.32
C ALA A 33 9.00 8.20 -0.43
N ALA A 34 7.75 8.02 0.02
CA ALA A 34 7.09 8.94 0.95
C ALA A 34 7.82 9.01 2.30
N ARG A 35 8.28 7.87 2.84
CA ARG A 35 9.08 7.82 4.07
C ARG A 35 10.40 8.57 3.92
N SER A 36 11.09 8.37 2.80
CA SER A 36 12.36 9.06 2.50
C SER A 36 12.16 10.58 2.42
N ALA A 37 11.08 11.03 1.76
CA ALA A 37 10.72 12.45 1.70
C ALA A 37 10.41 13.03 3.08
N ALA A 38 9.71 12.27 3.94
CA ALA A 38 9.42 12.69 5.32
C ALA A 38 10.70 12.82 6.16
N TYR A 39 11.65 11.89 6.03
CA TYR A 39 12.95 12.00 6.70
C TYR A 39 13.76 13.19 6.20
N TYR A 40 13.76 13.44 4.89
CA TYR A 40 14.41 14.63 4.35
C TYR A 40 13.78 15.92 4.90
N ALA A 41 12.44 15.98 4.98
CA ALA A 41 11.74 17.13 5.56
C ALA A 41 12.00 17.33 7.07
N ALA A 42 12.38 16.29 7.81
CA ALA A 42 12.80 16.42 9.20
C ALA A 42 14.16 17.12 9.33
N TRP A 43 15.04 16.96 8.33
CA TRP A 43 16.31 17.66 8.23
C TRP A 43 16.16 19.07 7.64
N ASP A 44 15.35 19.20 6.58
CA ASP A 44 15.05 20.44 5.88
C ASP A 44 13.53 20.73 5.90
N PRO A 45 13.03 21.46 6.91
CA PRO A 45 11.61 21.74 7.05
C PRO A 45 10.97 22.45 5.85
N ALA A 46 11.76 23.11 4.99
CA ALA A 46 11.23 23.74 3.77
C ALA A 46 10.65 22.72 2.79
N ALA A 47 11.11 21.47 2.83
CA ALA A 47 10.56 20.37 2.03
C ALA A 47 9.27 19.76 2.61
N GLY A 48 8.84 20.19 3.80
CA GLY A 48 7.66 19.68 4.50
C GLY A 48 6.39 19.61 3.65
N PRO A 49 5.97 20.69 2.96
CA PRO A 49 4.77 20.66 2.14
C PRO A 49 4.79 19.61 1.03
N LEU A 50 5.94 19.42 0.35
CA LEU A 50 6.09 18.42 -0.71
C LEU A 50 6.08 17.00 -0.14
N ALA A 51 6.80 16.78 0.96
CA ALA A 51 6.81 15.49 1.66
C ALA A 51 5.41 15.09 2.14
N LEU A 52 4.63 16.04 2.67
CA LEU A 52 3.25 15.81 3.07
C LEU A 52 2.36 15.45 1.88
N ALA A 53 2.45 16.18 0.76
CA ALA A 53 1.67 15.88 -0.44
C ALA A 53 1.96 14.46 -0.96
N GLN A 54 3.24 14.08 -1.03
CA GLN A 54 3.65 12.75 -1.47
C GLN A 54 3.19 11.65 -0.50
N ALA A 55 3.26 11.90 0.80
CA ALA A 55 2.77 10.95 1.81
C ALA A 55 1.26 10.73 1.74
N LEU A 56 0.48 11.81 1.57
CA LEU A 56 -0.97 11.72 1.43
C LEU A 56 -1.39 11.00 0.15
N GLU A 57 -0.69 11.24 -0.96
CA GLU A 57 -0.94 10.52 -2.21
C GLU A 57 -0.62 9.02 -2.08
N ALA A 58 0.55 8.68 -1.52
CA ALA A 58 0.93 7.30 -1.27
C ALA A 58 -0.08 6.60 -0.35
N ALA A 59 -0.49 7.24 0.74
CA ALA A 59 -1.49 6.70 1.67
C ALA A 59 -2.83 6.43 0.98
N ARG A 60 -3.34 7.37 0.18
CA ARG A 60 -4.60 7.22 -0.56
C ARG A 60 -4.54 6.04 -1.53
N ILE A 61 -3.45 5.91 -2.29
CA ILE A 61 -3.27 4.82 -3.25
C ILE A 61 -3.15 3.48 -2.53
N VAL A 62 -2.32 3.40 -1.48
CA VAL A 62 -2.08 2.16 -0.73
C VAL A 62 -3.35 1.67 -0.04
N ALA A 63 -4.13 2.57 0.57
CA ALA A 63 -5.41 2.22 1.18
C ALA A 63 -6.41 1.70 0.15
N GLY A 64 -6.54 2.37 -1.00
CA GLY A 64 -7.43 1.91 -2.08
C GLY A 64 -7.03 0.53 -2.62
N GLU A 65 -5.74 0.29 -2.79
CA GLU A 65 -5.22 -1.00 -3.23
C GLU A 65 -5.37 -2.10 -2.17
N ALA A 66 -5.25 -1.76 -0.89
CA ALA A 66 -5.50 -2.68 0.21
C ALA A 66 -6.93 -3.21 0.14
N VAL A 67 -7.94 -2.33 0.06
CA VAL A 67 -9.35 -2.72 -0.14
C VAL A 67 -9.52 -3.64 -1.35
N GLN A 68 -8.94 -3.27 -2.50
CA GLN A 68 -9.05 -4.07 -3.72
C GLN A 68 -8.41 -5.47 -3.61
N LEU A 69 -7.28 -5.59 -2.91
CA LEU A 69 -6.61 -6.88 -2.70
C LEU A 69 -7.36 -7.78 -1.70
N HIS A 70 -8.18 -7.21 -0.82
CA HIS A 70 -9.08 -7.98 0.05
C HIS A 70 -10.32 -8.49 -0.70
N GLY A 71 -10.71 -7.81 -1.79
CA GLY A 71 -11.90 -8.14 -2.57
C GLY A 71 -13.17 -7.74 -1.81
N GLY A 72 -14.25 -8.54 -1.92
CA GLY A 72 -15.54 -8.21 -1.32
C GLY A 72 -15.48 -7.93 0.19
N ILE A 73 -14.66 -8.68 0.94
CA ILE A 73 -14.52 -8.49 2.39
C ILE A 73 -13.91 -7.11 2.75
N GLY A 74 -13.10 -6.54 1.86
CA GLY A 74 -12.52 -5.20 2.05
C GLY A 74 -13.54 -4.06 1.99
N PHE A 75 -14.78 -4.35 1.56
CA PHE A 75 -15.89 -3.39 1.57
C PHE A 75 -16.83 -3.59 2.77
N THR A 76 -16.47 -4.47 3.71
CA THR A 76 -17.29 -4.82 4.88
C THR A 76 -16.61 -4.41 6.18
N TRP A 77 -17.37 -4.32 7.27
CA TRP A 77 -16.84 -4.08 8.61
C TRP A 77 -16.15 -5.30 9.24
N GLU A 78 -16.13 -6.44 8.54
CA GLU A 78 -15.52 -7.68 9.03
C GLU A 78 -14.00 -7.69 8.91
N HIS A 79 -13.43 -6.72 8.16
CA HIS A 79 -12.01 -6.61 7.95
C HIS A 79 -11.56 -5.15 7.92
N GLU A 80 -10.51 -4.81 8.68
CA GLU A 80 -9.90 -3.46 8.72
C GLU A 80 -9.00 -3.18 7.49
N ALA A 81 -9.48 -3.53 6.30
CA ALA A 81 -8.72 -3.39 5.05
C ALA A 81 -8.40 -1.94 4.68
#